data_AF-A0A2V6YN76-F1
#
_entry.id   AF-A0A2V6YN76-F1
#
_cell.length_a   1.000
_cell.length_b   1.000
_cell.length_c   1.000
_cell.angle_alpha   90.00
_cell.angle_beta   90.00
_cell.angle_gamma   90.00
#
_symmetry.space_group_name_H-M   'P 1'
#
loop_
_entity.id
_entity.type
_entity.pdbx_description
1 polymer ?
#
loop_
_entity_poly.entity_id
_entity_poly.type
_entity_poly.pdbx_seq_one_letter_code
_entity_poly.pdbx_strand_id
1 'polypeptide(L)' 'MIRYGHPAPAFSLPSTSGRPVSLADFQGKAEVVLLFYCYDWGGI' A
#
# COMPACT_ATOMS: atom_id res chain seq x y z
N MET A 1 -7.48 -13.92 -0.02
CA MET A 1 -6.45 -14.36 -0.99
C MET A 1 -6.43 -13.38 -2.14
N ILE A 2 -5.26 -12.81 -2.47
CA ILE A 2 -5.09 -11.96 -3.66
C ILE A 2 -4.96 -12.86 -4.88
N ARG A 3 -5.56 -12.44 -6.01
CA ARG A 3 -5.46 -13.13 -7.30
C ARG A 3 -5.08 -12.14 -8.38
N TYR A 4 -4.27 -12.60 -9.34
CA TYR A 4 -3.94 -11.84 -10.52
C TYR A 4 -5.22 -11.42 -11.28
N GLY A 5 -5.18 -10.23 -11.90
CA GLY A 5 -6.28 -9.65 -12.67
C GLY A 5 -7.47 -9.15 -11.84
N HIS A 6 -7.50 -9.36 -10.53
CA HIS A 6 -8.53 -8.78 -9.66
C HIS A 6 -8.12 -7.38 -9.20
N PRO A 7 -9.10 -6.49 -8.98
CA PRO A 7 -8.83 -5.19 -8.38
C PRO A 7 -8.07 -5.34 -7.06
N ALA A 8 -7.06 -4.49 -6.86
CA ALA A 8 -6.36 -4.41 -5.59
C ALA A 8 -7.34 -4.01 -4.47
N PRO A 9 -7.29 -4.64 -3.28
CA PRO A 9 -8.18 -4.26 -2.18
C PRO A 9 -7.98 -2.82 -1.74
N ALA A 10 -9.08 -2.14 -1.42
CA ALA A 10 -9.01 -0.80 -0.85
C ALA A 10 -8.41 -0.85 0.57
N PHE A 11 -7.51 0.08 0.86
CA PHE A 11 -7.02 0.35 2.21
C PHE A 11 -6.64 1.82 2.35
N SER A 12 -6.60 2.28 3.60
CA SER A 12 -6.05 3.57 4.01
C SER A 12 -5.20 3.35 5.25
N LEU A 13 -3.96 3.85 5.23
CA LEU A 13 -2.99 3.65 6.31
C LEU A 13 -2.45 5.01 6.79
N PRO A 14 -2.12 5.15 8.08
CA PRO A 14 -1.28 6.25 8.53
C PRO A 14 0.04 6.28 7.75
N SER A 15 0.58 7.47 7.52
CA SER A 15 1.89 7.63 6.89
C SER A 15 2.80 8.52 7.74
N THR A 16 4.10 8.46 7.46
CA THR A 16 5.13 9.30 8.08
C THR A 16 4.95 10.79 7.78
N SER A 17 4.14 11.15 6.78
CA SER A 17 3.80 12.56 6.46
C SER A 17 2.72 13.14 7.39
N GLY A 18 2.19 12.36 8.34
CA GLY A 18 1.15 12.79 9.27
C GLY A 18 -0.26 12.85 8.67
N ARG A 19 -0.42 12.39 7.43
CA ARG A 19 -1.72 12.23 6.77
C ARG A 19 -1.96 10.78 6.38
N PRO A 20 -3.20 10.27 6.48
CA PRO A 20 -3.55 8.98 5.90
C PRO A 20 -3.27 8.97 4.40
N VAL A 21 -2.80 7.83 3.90
CA VAL A 21 -2.61 7.56 2.47
C VAL A 21 -3.51 6.40 2.08
N SER A 22 -4.30 6.59 1.03
CA SER A 22 -5.24 5.58 0.53
C SER A 22 -4.79 5.07 -0.83
N LEU A 23 -5.00 3.77 -1.12
CA LEU A 23 -4.69 3.23 -2.44
C LEU A 23 -5.44 3.94 -3.58
N ALA A 24 -6.65 4.42 -3.29
CA ALA A 24 -7.48 5.18 -4.23
C ALA A 24 -6.83 6.51 -4.66
N ASP A 25 -5.94 7.10 -3.85
CA ASP A 25 -5.31 8.38 -4.15
C ASP A 25 -4.42 8.33 -5.40
N PHE A 26 -3.98 7.13 -5.79
CA PHE A 26 -3.09 6.88 -6.93
C PHE A 26 -3.81 6.36 -8.18
N GLN A 27 -5.10 5.98 -8.09
CA GLN A 27 -5.84 5.44 -9.23
C GLN A 27 -5.87 6.43 -10.40
N GLY A 28 -5.52 5.95 -11.60
CA GLY A 28 -5.50 6.76 -12.82
C GLY A 28 -4.38 7.81 -12.90
N LYS A 29 -3.48 7.85 -11.91
CA LYS A 29 -2.36 8.81 -11.87
C LYS A 29 -1.01 8.16 -12.17
N ALA A 30 -0.79 6.93 -11.68
CA ALA A 30 0.46 6.19 -11.89
C ALA A 30 0.25 4.68 -11.66
N GLU A 31 1.16 3.88 -12.21
CA GLU A 31 1.36 2.49 -11.81
C GLU A 31 1.95 2.44 -10.40
N VAL A 32 1.44 1.55 -9.54
CA VAL A 32 1.79 1.50 -8.11
C VAL A 32 2.36 0.13 -7.75
N VAL A 33 3.49 0.14 -7.05
CA VAL A 33 4.08 -1.06 -6.42
C VAL A 33 3.80 -1.01 -4.92
N LEU A 34 3.25 -2.10 -4.37
CA LEU A 34 3.03 -2.27 -2.93
C LEU A 34 4.08 -3.22 -2.35
N LEU A 35 4.78 -2.76 -1.30
CA LEU A 35 5.81 -3.54 -0.62
C LEU A 35 5.43 -3.67 0.86
N PHE A 36 5.16 -4.90 1.29
CA PHE A 36 4.89 -5.25 2.68
C PHE A 36 6.15 -5.85 3.29
N TYR A 37 6.55 -5.37 4.45
CA TYR A 37 7.72 -5.86 5.17
C TYR A 37 7.41 -5.95 6.67
N CYS A 38 8.08 -6.84 7.38
CA CYS A 38 7.70 -7.18 8.76
C CYS A 38 8.25 -6.22 9.82
N TYR A 39 9.47 -5.73 9.63
CA TYR A 39 10.17 -4.92 10.62
C TYR A 39 11.00 -3.83 9.96
N ASP A 40 10.94 -2.62 10.51
CA ASP A 40 11.69 -1.44 10.05
C ASP A 40 13.21 -1.58 10.33
N TRP A 41 13.55 -2.31 11.40
CA TRP A 41 14.91 -2.51 11.88
C TRP A 41 15.15 -4.00 12.09
N GLY A 42 16.36 -4.48 11.76
CA GLY A 42 16.69 -5.90 11.71
C GLY A 42 16.40 -6.64 13.03
N GLY A 43 15.70 -7.78 12.91
CA GLY A 43 15.43 -8.68 14.02
C GLY A 43 14.70 -9.94 13.56
N ILE A 44 15.44 -10.85 12.92
CA ILE A 44 15.14 -12.28 12.93
C ILE A 44 16.29 -13.01 13.61
#